data_AF-L8GQQ5-F1
#
_entry.id   AF-L8GQQ5-F1
#
_cell.length_a   1.000
_cell.length_b   1.000
_cell.length_c   1.000
_cell.angle_alpha   90.00
_cell.angle_beta   90.00
_cell.angle_gamma   90.00
#
_symmetry.space_group_name_H-M   'P 1'
#
loop_
_entity.id
_entity.type
_entity.pdbx_description
1 polymer ?
#
loop_
_entity_poly.entity_id
_entity_poly.type
_entity_poly.pdbx_seq_one_letter_code
_entity_poly.pdbx_strand_id
1 'polypeptide(L)'
;MTDLFDIAPRDNPVALERKLKHEWMRRKHMSESYWMLIRAIWAIVWVDYSFVCLCSLIASLCEVALPIVFSWIIVFVSAKDAEWWEGLMYVLLVLCILAARVVFRARWYYASVRVGMNISSMLQAMVYRKSLRLQRVSKGNATNLMNVDSATAGKVAWFVHRAVSQPPQFICTSQLSRT
;
A
#
# COMPACT_ATOMS: atom_id res chain seq x y z
N MET A 1 -4.51 -29.67 -5.56
CA MET A 1 -4.12 -28.35 -6.10
C MET A 1 -4.88 -27.97 -7.38
N THR A 2 -5.84 -28.77 -7.86
CA THR A 2 -6.62 -28.51 -9.08
C THR A 2 -7.86 -27.64 -8.87
N ASP A 3 -8.18 -27.28 -7.63
CA ASP A 3 -9.40 -26.56 -7.24
C ASP A 3 -9.11 -25.11 -6.77
N LEU A 4 -7.92 -24.58 -7.07
CA LEU A 4 -7.58 -23.19 -6.74
C LEU A 4 -7.84 -22.31 -7.96
N PHE A 5 -8.47 -21.15 -7.73
CA PHE A 5 -8.63 -20.14 -8.78
C PHE A 5 -7.29 -19.67 -9.33
N ASP A 6 -7.25 -19.48 -10.64
CA ASP A 6 -6.09 -18.90 -11.30
C ASP A 6 -5.85 -17.45 -10.86
N ILE A 7 -4.58 -17.07 -10.87
CA ILE A 7 -4.14 -15.72 -10.51
C ILE A 7 -4.69 -14.73 -11.53
N ALA A 8 -5.17 -13.57 -11.05
CA ALA A 8 -5.63 -12.50 -11.93
C ALA A 8 -4.55 -12.16 -12.99
N PRO A 9 -4.92 -11.94 -14.27
CA PRO A 9 -3.94 -11.66 -15.33
C PRO A 9 -3.02 -10.47 -15.04
N ARG A 10 -3.52 -9.51 -14.26
CA ARG A 10 -2.80 -8.32 -13.80
C ARG A 10 -1.68 -8.62 -12.80
N ASP A 11 -1.80 -9.71 -12.05
CA ASP A 11 -0.87 -10.15 -11.00
C ASP A 11 -0.01 -11.34 -11.44
N ASN A 12 -0.03 -11.67 -12.74
CA ASN A 12 0.78 -12.75 -13.27
C ASN A 12 2.29 -12.42 -13.15
N PRO A 13 3.07 -13.22 -12.39
CA PRO A 13 4.47 -12.91 -12.09
C PRO A 13 5.35 -12.95 -13.34
N VAL A 14 5.04 -13.80 -14.32
CA VAL A 14 5.79 -13.91 -15.59
C VAL A 14 5.56 -12.68 -16.46
N ALA A 15 4.33 -12.17 -16.50
CA ALA A 15 4.02 -10.94 -17.22
C ALA A 15 4.72 -9.73 -16.59
N LEU A 16 4.69 -9.63 -15.26
CA LEU A 16 5.34 -8.56 -14.51
C LEU A 16 6.87 -8.62 -14.63
N GLU A 17 7.46 -9.81 -14.56
CA GLU A 17 8.90 -10.02 -14.78
C GLU A 17 9.33 -9.55 -16.17
N ARG A 18 8.56 -9.86 -17.22
CA ARG A 18 8.86 -9.39 -18.59
C ARG A 18 8.81 -7.87 -18.68
N LYS A 19 7.82 -7.22 -18.07
CA LYS A 19 7.73 -5.75 -18.01
C LYS A 19 8.92 -5.16 -17.26
N LEU A 20 9.28 -5.73 -16.11
CA LEU A 20 10.43 -5.29 -15.32
C LEU A 20 11.73 -5.43 -16.10
N LYS A 21 11.93 -6.56 -16.78
CA LYS A 21 13.11 -6.79 -17.62
C LYS A 21 13.18 -5.78 -18.76
N HIS A 22 12.06 -5.48 -19.41
CA HIS A 22 12.00 -4.50 -20.48
C HIS A 22 12.38 -3.10 -19.98
N GLU A 23 11.78 -2.63 -18.89
CA GLU A 23 12.10 -1.35 -18.24
C GLU A 23 13.54 -1.28 -17.74
N TRP A 24 14.05 -2.38 -17.17
CA TRP A 24 15.43 -2.48 -16.71
C TRP A 24 16.41 -2.39 -17.87
N MET A 25 16.22 -3.17 -18.95
CA MET A 25 17.11 -3.15 -20.11
C MET A 25 17.09 -1.80 -20.83
N ARG A 26 15.92 -1.16 -20.95
CA ARG A 26 15.78 0.19 -21.50
C ARG A 26 16.62 1.21 -20.73
N ARG A 27 16.73 1.05 -19.41
CA ARG A 27 17.46 1.98 -18.52
C ARG A 27 18.94 1.60 -18.36
N LYS A 28 19.30 0.32 -18.57
CA LYS A 28 20.65 -0.21 -18.40
C LYS A 28 21.70 0.47 -19.29
N HIS A 29 21.31 1.00 -20.45
CA HIS A 29 22.22 1.72 -21.36
C HIS A 29 22.85 2.98 -20.75
N MET A 30 22.33 3.48 -19.62
CA MET A 30 22.81 4.73 -19.01
C MET A 30 23.82 4.53 -17.86
N SER A 31 23.80 3.39 -17.12
CA SER A 31 24.77 3.01 -16.06
C SER A 31 24.37 1.67 -15.36
N GLU A 32 25.34 0.86 -14.89
CA GLU A 32 25.07 -0.41 -14.16
C GLU A 32 24.77 -0.22 -12.65
N SER A 33 23.98 0.79 -12.28
CA SER A 33 23.70 1.07 -10.86
C SER A 33 22.41 0.42 -10.34
N TYR A 34 22.44 -0.03 -9.07
CA TYR A 34 21.28 -0.53 -8.31
C TYR A 34 20.09 0.45 -8.32
N TRP A 35 20.36 1.74 -8.41
CA TRP A 35 19.36 2.81 -8.49
C TRP A 35 18.44 2.69 -9.71
N MET A 36 18.93 2.15 -10.83
CA MET A 36 18.09 1.98 -12.02
C MET A 36 17.04 0.88 -11.84
N LEU A 37 17.28 -0.08 -10.94
CA LEU A 37 16.40 -1.22 -10.71
C LEU A 37 15.22 -0.73 -9.89
N ILE A 38 15.53 0.05 -8.85
CA ILE A 38 14.53 0.76 -8.05
C ILE A 38 13.68 1.65 -8.94
N ARG A 39 14.29 2.43 -9.86
CA ARG A 39 13.53 3.27 -10.81
C ARG A 39 12.66 2.46 -11.77
N ALA A 40 13.12 1.30 -12.24
CA ALA A 40 12.35 0.42 -13.12
C ALA A 40 11.16 -0.21 -12.39
N ILE A 41 11.36 -0.69 -11.16
CA ILE A 41 10.30 -1.21 -10.29
C ILE A 41 9.27 -0.10 -10.01
N TRP A 42 9.74 1.09 -9.63
CA TRP A 42 8.89 2.25 -9.37
C TRP A 42 8.06 2.63 -10.60
N ALA A 43 8.65 2.62 -11.81
CA ALA A 43 7.93 2.93 -13.05
C ALA A 43 6.78 1.96 -13.38
N ILE A 44 6.77 0.76 -12.81
CA ILE A 44 5.68 -0.21 -12.97
C ILE A 44 4.62 -0.05 -11.87
N VAL A 45 5.07 0.21 -10.64
CA VAL A 45 4.22 0.17 -9.45
C VAL A 45 3.57 1.52 -9.13
N TRP A 46 4.11 2.64 -9.61
CA TRP A 46 3.68 3.98 -9.20
C TRP A 46 2.19 4.28 -9.40
N VAL A 47 1.55 3.74 -10.46
CA VAL A 47 0.12 3.97 -10.73
C VAL A 47 -0.74 3.32 -9.63
N ASP A 48 -0.45 2.06 -9.32
CA ASP A 48 -1.12 1.35 -8.24
C ASP A 48 -0.86 2.03 -6.90
N TYR A 49 0.38 2.44 -6.67
CA TYR A 49 0.79 3.13 -5.44
C TYR A 49 0.11 4.49 -5.26
N SER A 50 -0.09 5.25 -6.33
CA SER A 50 -0.81 6.53 -6.29
C SER A 50 -2.26 6.35 -5.83
N PHE A 51 -2.94 5.32 -6.34
CA PHE A 51 -4.29 4.98 -5.89
C PHE A 51 -4.32 4.58 -4.41
N VAL A 52 -3.32 3.80 -3.94
CA VAL A 52 -3.21 3.44 -2.52
C VAL A 52 -3.01 4.69 -1.66
N CYS A 53 -2.14 5.60 -2.09
CA CYS A 53 -1.89 6.87 -1.40
C CYS A 53 -3.16 7.71 -1.27
N LEU A 54 -3.94 7.84 -2.35
CA LEU A 54 -5.21 8.56 -2.34
C LEU A 54 -6.21 7.95 -1.35
N CYS A 55 -6.36 6.62 -1.36
CA CYS A 55 -7.23 5.93 -0.39
C CYS A 55 -6.76 6.15 1.06
N SER A 56 -5.44 6.17 1.28
CA SER A 56 -4.83 6.43 2.59
C SER A 56 -5.19 7.82 3.10
N LEU A 57 -5.12 8.83 2.23
CA LEU A 57 -5.41 10.22 2.59
C LEU A 57 -6.87 10.38 3.01
N ILE A 58 -7.81 9.81 2.25
CA ILE A 58 -9.24 9.84 2.58
C ILE A 58 -9.50 9.15 3.92
N ALA A 59 -8.89 7.98 4.15
CA ALA A 59 -9.05 7.25 5.41
C ALA A 59 -8.50 8.04 6.61
N SER A 60 -7.38 8.76 6.44
CA SER A 60 -6.81 9.62 7.47
C SER A 60 -7.68 10.86 7.76
N LEU A 61 -8.24 11.49 6.73
CA LEU A 61 -9.19 12.60 6.91
C LEU A 61 -10.42 12.15 7.70
N CYS A 62 -10.94 10.95 7.42
CA CYS A 62 -12.06 10.38 8.18
C CYS A 62 -11.69 10.12 9.65
N GLU A 63 -10.42 9.75 9.96
CA GLU A 63 -9.98 9.60 11.35
C GLU A 63 -9.94 10.91 12.12
N VAL A 64 -9.55 11.99 11.47
CA VAL A 64 -9.53 13.33 12.07
C VAL A 64 -10.93 13.92 12.21
N ALA A 65 -11.83 13.60 11.27
CA ALA A 65 -13.22 14.05 11.32
C ALA A 65 -14.00 13.43 12.50
N LEU A 66 -13.70 12.19 12.90
CA LEU A 66 -14.39 11.51 13.99
C LEU A 66 -14.40 12.32 15.32
N PRO A 67 -13.25 12.71 15.91
CA PRO A 67 -13.25 13.46 17.16
C PRO A 67 -13.98 14.81 17.05
N ILE A 68 -13.91 15.49 15.90
CA ILE A 68 -14.62 16.76 15.67
C ILE A 68 -16.14 16.54 15.74
N VAL A 69 -16.65 15.52 15.06
CA VAL A 69 -18.08 15.18 15.09
C VAL A 69 -18.52 14.70 16.47
N PHE A 70 -17.67 13.96 17.18
CA PHE A 70 -17.95 13.58 18.57
C PHE A 70 -18.03 14.80 19.50
N SER A 71 -17.17 15.82 19.32
CA SER A 71 -17.28 17.07 20.07
C SER A 71 -18.62 17.76 19.84
N TRP A 72 -19.13 17.78 18.60
CA TRP A 72 -20.46 18.32 18.30
C TRP A 72 -21.57 17.53 18.98
N ILE A 73 -21.47 16.19 19.02
CA ILE A 73 -22.43 15.34 19.74
C ILE A 73 -22.40 15.64 21.25
N ILE A 74 -21.23 15.84 21.85
CA ILE A 74 -21.12 16.16 23.30
C ILE A 74 -21.80 17.50 23.61
N VAL A 75 -21.61 18.51 22.76
CA VAL A 75 -22.29 19.81 22.90
C VAL A 75 -23.80 19.66 22.73
N PHE A 76 -24.24 18.89 21.72
CA PHE A 76 -25.65 18.60 21.48
C PHE A 76 -26.32 17.92 22.69
N VAL A 77 -25.68 16.90 23.27
CA VAL A 77 -26.20 16.18 24.45
C VAL A 77 -26.27 17.08 25.70
N SER A 78 -25.44 18.13 25.76
CA SER A 78 -25.43 19.07 26.89
C SER A 78 -26.51 20.16 26.78
N ALA A 79 -27.12 20.34 25.61
CA ALA A 79 -28.18 21.31 25.39
C ALA A 79 -29.53 20.77 25.87
N LYS A 80 -30.25 21.55 26.70
CA LYS A 80 -31.55 21.14 27.26
C LYS A 80 -32.72 21.24 26.27
N ASP A 81 -32.56 22.01 25.20
CA ASP A 81 -33.63 22.32 24.22
C ASP A 81 -33.40 21.63 22.85
N ALA A 82 -32.67 20.51 22.83
CA ALA A 82 -32.29 19.81 21.61
C ALA A 82 -33.44 18.95 21.06
N GLU A 83 -33.76 19.10 19.77
CA GLU A 83 -34.77 18.30 19.09
C GLU A 83 -34.22 16.92 18.65
N TRP A 84 -35.06 15.87 18.75
CA TRP A 84 -34.65 14.48 18.53
C TRP A 84 -34.15 14.18 17.09
N TRP A 85 -34.64 14.91 16.08
CA TRP A 85 -34.27 14.71 14.68
C TRP A 85 -32.83 15.16 14.40
N GLU A 86 -32.34 16.18 15.10
CA GLU A 86 -30.98 16.69 14.95
C GLU A 86 -29.97 15.64 15.48
N GLY A 87 -30.30 14.98 16.59
CA GLY A 87 -29.54 13.85 17.11
C GLY A 87 -29.43 12.68 16.12
N LEU A 88 -30.53 12.34 15.42
CA LEU A 88 -30.51 11.32 14.37
C LEU A 88 -29.58 11.71 13.20
N MET A 89 -29.54 12.98 12.81
CA MET A 89 -28.63 13.45 11.76
C MET A 89 -27.15 13.28 12.17
N TYR A 90 -26.79 13.60 13.41
CA TYR A 90 -25.42 13.40 13.89
C TYR A 90 -25.03 11.92 13.96
N VAL A 91 -25.93 11.04 14.42
CA VAL A 91 -25.68 9.59 14.43
C VAL A 91 -25.50 9.04 13.01
N LEU A 92 -26.34 9.47 12.07
CA LEU A 92 -26.22 9.09 10.67
C LEU A 92 -24.89 9.58 10.06
N LEU A 93 -24.48 10.81 10.39
CA LEU A 93 -23.21 11.38 9.95
C LEU A 93 -22.02 10.56 10.48
N VAL A 94 -22.01 10.20 11.77
CA VAL A 94 -20.97 9.35 12.36
C VAL A 94 -20.93 7.99 11.68
N LEU A 95 -22.10 7.37 11.44
CA LEU A 95 -22.19 6.09 10.76
C LEU A 95 -21.58 6.16 9.35
N CYS A 96 -21.91 7.21 8.58
CA CYS A 96 -21.35 7.44 7.24
C CYS A 96 -19.83 7.61 7.28
N ILE A 97 -19.30 8.39 8.22
CA ILE A 97 -17.85 8.61 8.38
C ILE A 97 -17.15 7.31 8.77
N LEU A 98 -17.71 6.53 9.70
CA LEU A 98 -17.16 5.25 10.11
C LEU A 98 -17.17 4.22 8.98
N ALA A 99 -18.28 4.13 8.24
CA ALA A 99 -18.40 3.23 7.10
C ALA A 99 -17.40 3.57 6.00
N ALA A 100 -17.29 4.86 5.63
CA ALA A 100 -16.30 5.34 4.68
C ALA A 100 -14.88 5.00 5.16
N ARG A 101 -14.55 5.30 6.41
CA ARG A 101 -13.23 5.00 7.00
C ARG A 101 -12.88 3.51 6.89
N VAL A 102 -13.81 2.61 7.23
CA VAL A 102 -13.59 1.16 7.15
C VAL A 102 -13.37 0.71 5.71
N VAL A 103 -14.21 1.16 4.77
CA VAL A 103 -14.10 0.79 3.36
C VAL A 103 -12.76 1.26 2.77
N PHE A 104 -12.40 2.53 2.96
CA PHE A 104 -11.14 3.07 2.43
C PHE A 104 -9.92 2.41 3.06
N ARG A 105 -9.97 2.09 4.35
CA ARG A 105 -8.88 1.38 5.05
C ARG A 105 -8.71 -0.05 4.56
N ALA A 106 -9.81 -0.78 4.36
CA ALA A 106 -9.78 -2.12 3.81
C ALA A 106 -9.21 -2.12 2.39
N ARG A 107 -9.64 -1.17 1.55
CA ARG A 107 -9.12 -1.01 0.18
C ARG A 107 -7.65 -0.66 0.16
N TRP A 108 -7.23 0.26 1.01
CA TRP A 108 -5.82 0.60 1.21
C TRP A 108 -4.99 -0.62 1.59
N TYR A 109 -5.41 -1.36 2.62
CA TYR A 109 -4.69 -2.54 3.12
C TYR A 109 -4.52 -3.60 2.04
N TYR A 110 -5.61 -3.95 1.36
CA TYR A 110 -5.60 -4.93 0.28
C TYR A 110 -4.65 -4.49 -0.85
N ALA A 111 -4.75 -3.23 -1.29
CA ALA A 111 -3.91 -2.72 -2.36
C ALA A 111 -2.42 -2.68 -1.97
N SER A 112 -2.08 -2.30 -0.74
CA SER A 112 -0.71 -2.32 -0.23
C SER A 112 -0.10 -3.72 -0.21
N VAL A 113 -0.85 -4.71 0.29
CA VAL A 113 -0.40 -6.11 0.32
C VAL A 113 -0.18 -6.63 -1.10
N ARG A 114 -1.13 -6.36 -2.01
CA ARG A 114 -1.03 -6.74 -3.42
C ARG A 114 0.19 -6.16 -4.11
N VAL A 115 0.48 -4.87 -3.90
CA VAL A 115 1.68 -4.21 -4.45
C VAL A 115 2.97 -4.87 -3.91
N GLY A 116 3.03 -5.15 -2.61
CA GLY A 116 4.17 -5.84 -2.01
C GLY A 116 4.41 -7.23 -2.59
N MET A 117 3.33 -8.01 -2.75
CA MET A 117 3.38 -9.33 -3.38
C MET A 117 3.88 -9.28 -4.82
N ASN A 118 3.41 -8.29 -5.60
CA ASN A 118 3.85 -8.11 -6.98
C ASN A 118 5.35 -7.79 -7.06
N ILE A 119 5.86 -6.90 -6.21
CA ILE A 119 7.30 -6.57 -6.16
C ILE A 119 8.14 -7.81 -5.80
N SER A 120 7.77 -8.53 -4.73
CA SER A 120 8.48 -9.75 -4.33
C SER A 120 8.49 -10.80 -5.42
N SER A 121 7.34 -11.06 -6.05
CA SER A 121 7.20 -12.07 -7.10
C SER A 121 8.00 -11.71 -8.35
N MET A 122 8.01 -10.43 -8.74
CA MET A 122 8.80 -9.93 -9.86
C MET A 122 10.31 -10.10 -9.64
N LEU A 123 10.79 -9.74 -8.45
CA LEU A 123 12.19 -9.88 -8.07
C LEU A 123 12.59 -11.35 -8.00
N GLN A 124 11.77 -12.18 -7.38
CA GLN A 124 12.00 -13.61 -7.25
C GLN A 124 12.10 -14.29 -8.63
N ALA A 125 11.19 -13.99 -9.55
CA ALA A 125 11.21 -14.51 -10.91
C ALA A 125 12.47 -14.06 -11.69
N MET A 126 12.84 -12.78 -11.58
CA MET A 126 14.04 -12.25 -12.23
C MET A 126 15.32 -12.90 -11.70
N VAL A 127 15.46 -13.00 -10.37
CA VAL A 127 16.61 -13.64 -9.71
C VAL A 127 16.70 -15.11 -10.09
N TYR A 128 15.57 -15.82 -10.07
CA TYR A 128 15.50 -17.22 -10.47
C TYR A 128 16.02 -17.42 -11.90
N ARG A 129 15.50 -16.67 -12.88
CA ARG A 129 15.97 -16.77 -14.27
C ARG A 129 17.44 -16.40 -14.44
N LYS A 130 17.93 -15.42 -13.68
CA LYS A 130 19.33 -14.99 -13.75
C LYS A 130 20.24 -16.07 -13.14
N SER A 131 19.83 -16.68 -12.04
CA SER A 131 20.57 -17.78 -11.40
C SER A 131 20.69 -19.02 -12.29
N LEU A 132 19.61 -19.39 -13.00
CA LEU A 132 19.63 -20.52 -13.95
C LEU A 132 20.60 -20.30 -15.12
N ARG A 133 20.84 -19.05 -15.52
CA ARG A 133 21.78 -18.71 -16.60
C ARG A 133 23.23 -18.62 -16.12
N LEU A 134 23.44 -18.31 -14.85
CA LEU A 134 24.76 -18.18 -14.25
C LEU A 134 25.18 -19.53 -13.65
N GLN A 135 25.91 -20.33 -14.42
CA GLN A 135 26.45 -21.61 -13.96
C GLN A 135 27.45 -21.50 -12.78
N ARG A 136 27.92 -20.29 -12.46
CA ARG A 136 28.91 -20.01 -11.39
C ARG A 136 28.32 -19.73 -10.01
N VAL A 137 27.00 -19.57 -9.88
CA VAL A 137 26.37 -19.29 -8.58
C VAL A 137 26.07 -20.62 -7.89
N SER A 138 26.60 -20.81 -6.67
CA SER A 138 26.26 -21.97 -5.84
C SER A 138 24.75 -22.05 -5.67
N LYS A 139 24.17 -23.24 -5.85
CA LYS A 139 22.72 -23.49 -5.73
C LYS A 139 22.18 -22.95 -4.39
N GLY A 140 22.94 -23.09 -3.30
CA GLY A 140 22.59 -22.57 -1.97
C GLY A 140 22.50 -21.05 -1.91
N ASN A 141 23.41 -20.33 -2.56
CA ASN A 141 23.38 -18.86 -2.61
C ASN A 141 22.22 -18.37 -3.49
N ALA A 142 21.92 -19.04 -4.60
CA ALA A 142 20.79 -18.70 -5.45
C ALA A 142 19.44 -18.90 -4.72
N THR A 143 19.29 -20.00 -3.98
CA THR A 143 18.08 -20.26 -3.18
C THR A 143 17.95 -19.29 -2.01
N ASN A 144 19.05 -18.91 -1.36
CA ASN A 144 19.03 -17.92 -0.30
C ASN A 144 18.62 -16.53 -0.82
N LEU A 145 19.19 -16.09 -1.95
CA LEU A 145 18.82 -14.85 -2.62
C LEU A 145 17.34 -14.84 -3.05
N MET A 146 16.84 -15.98 -3.53
CA MET A 146 15.44 -16.13 -3.95
C MET A 146 14.47 -16.08 -2.77
N ASN A 147 14.79 -16.69 -1.63
CA ASN A 147 13.86 -16.78 -0.49
C ASN A 147 13.99 -15.61 0.49
N VAL A 148 15.21 -15.17 0.79
CA VAL A 148 15.45 -14.16 1.84
C VAL A 148 15.36 -12.75 1.26
N ASP A 149 16.04 -12.46 0.15
CA ASP A 149 16.12 -11.09 -0.36
C ASP A 149 14.83 -10.64 -1.04
N SER A 150 14.15 -11.54 -1.78
CA SER A 150 12.87 -11.21 -2.43
C SER A 150 11.73 -11.00 -1.42
N ALA A 151 11.71 -11.80 -0.35
CA ALA A 151 10.74 -11.64 0.74
C ALA A 151 11.03 -10.37 1.55
N THR A 152 12.32 -10.04 1.75
CA THR A 152 12.73 -8.81 2.43
C THR A 152 12.38 -7.57 1.60
N ALA A 153 12.51 -7.61 0.27
CA ALA A 153 12.12 -6.50 -0.60
C ALA A 153 10.61 -6.16 -0.55
N GLY A 154 9.74 -7.18 -0.45
CA GLY A 154 8.30 -6.97 -0.25
C GLY A 154 7.98 -6.33 1.10
N LYS A 155 8.71 -6.72 2.15
CA LYS A 155 8.61 -6.08 3.48
C LYS A 155 9.06 -4.62 3.42
N VAL A 156 10.16 -4.32 2.72
CA VAL A 156 10.64 -2.93 2.54
C VAL A 156 9.61 -2.07 1.81
N ALA A 157 8.94 -2.60 0.78
CA ALA A 157 7.86 -1.88 0.09
C ALA A 157 6.72 -1.51 1.04
N TRP A 158 6.36 -2.40 1.97
CA TRP A 158 5.36 -2.13 3.01
C TRP A 158 5.85 -1.08 4.02
N PHE A 159 7.14 -1.06 4.37
CA PHE A 159 7.72 -0.02 5.23
C PHE A 159 7.77 1.35 4.56
N VAL A 160 8.11 1.43 3.27
CA VAL A 160 8.07 2.68 2.49
C VAL A 160 6.65 3.24 2.47
N HIS A 161 5.67 2.35 2.29
CA HIS A 161 4.26 2.72 2.33
C HIS A 161 3.84 3.32 3.68
N ARG A 162 4.24 2.67 4.79
CA ARG A 162 4.02 3.19 6.15
C ARG A 162 4.71 4.54 6.35
N ALA A 163 5.94 4.70 5.87
CA ALA A 163 6.70 5.94 6.02
C ALA A 163 6.04 7.14 5.33
N VAL A 164 5.31 6.92 4.22
CA VAL A 164 4.56 7.99 3.53
C VAL A 164 3.22 8.28 4.21
N SER A 165 2.54 7.27 4.77
CA SER A 165 1.20 7.44 5.34
C SER A 165 1.18 8.00 6.77
N GLN A 166 2.23 7.79 7.58
CA GLN A 166 2.24 8.17 8.99
C GLN A 166 2.44 9.68 9.27
N PRO A 167 3.36 10.40 8.59
CA PRO A 167 3.61 11.81 8.90
C PRO A 167 2.36 12.71 8.80
N PRO A 168 1.48 12.55 7.78
CA PRO A 168 0.24 13.34 7.70
C PRO A 168 -0.69 13.12 8.90
N GLN A 169 -0.78 11.89 9.41
CA GLN A 169 -1.61 11.55 10.55
C GLN A 169 -1.12 12.22 11.83
N PHE A 170 0.19 12.13 12.12
CA PHE A 170 0.81 12.76 13.29
C PHE A 170 0.66 14.28 13.29
N ILE A 171 0.82 14.92 12.13
CA ILE A 171 0.66 16.37 12.01
C ILE A 171 -0.80 16.74 12.32
N CYS A 172 -1.78 16.08 11.71
CA CYS A 172 -3.19 16.38 11.97
C CYS A 172 -3.60 16.14 13.43
N THR A 173 -3.15 15.04 14.06
CA THR A 173 -3.48 14.76 15.47
C THR A 173 -2.81 15.75 16.43
N SER A 174 -1.59 16.20 16.13
CA SER A 174 -0.90 17.17 16.99
C SER A 174 -1.54 18.55 16.98
N GLN A 175 -2.18 18.94 15.88
CA GLN A 175 -2.92 20.20 15.78
C GLN A 175 -4.25 20.14 16.55
N LEU A 176 -4.96 19.01 16.48
CA LEU A 176 -6.22 18.83 17.18
C LEU A 176 -6.04 18.80 18.71
N SER A 177 -4.89 18.37 19.23
CA SER A 177 -4.59 18.39 20.67
C SER A 177 -4.27 19.80 21.21
N ARG A 178 -4.03 20.79 20.35
CA ARG A 178 -3.70 22.16 20.75
C ARG A 178 -4.92 23.11 20.76
N THR A 179 -6.04 22.69 20.17
CA THR A 179 -7.32 23.41 20.12
C THR A 179 -8.28 22.86 21.15
#